data_AF-M0C2W7-F1
#
_entry.id   AF-M0C2W7-F1
#
_cell.length_a   1.000
_cell.length_b   1.000
_cell.length_c   1.000
_cell.angle_alpha   90.00
_cell.angle_beta   90.00
_cell.angle_gamma   90.00
#
_symmetry.space_group_name_H-M   'P 1'
#
loop_
_entity.id
_entity.type
_entity.pdbx_description
1 polymer ?
#
loop_
_entity_poly.entity_id
_entity_poly.type
_entity_poly.pdbx_seq_one_letter_code
_entity_poly.pdbx_strand_id
1 'polypeptide(L)'
;MGDITRRAKYRFGQISAVLVLLFTLAFIPTGYDLWLAEPEVVVGGDLEPFSLTYNLLFLISVSIPIVVGLYLTRNIYHWSKNYQP
;
A
#
# COMPACT_ATOMS: atom_id res chain seq x y z
N MET A 1 26.38 18.27 19.42
CA MET A 1 25.50 18.38 18.22
C MET A 1 25.10 17.03 17.62
N GLY A 2 25.94 15.98 17.66
CA GLY A 2 25.63 14.67 17.06
C GLY A 2 24.33 14.00 17.56
N ASP A 3 24.03 14.07 18.86
CA ASP A 3 22.86 13.37 19.44
C ASP A 3 21.50 13.95 19.05
N ILE A 4 21.43 15.26 18.80
CA ILE A 4 20.17 15.91 18.40
C ILE A 4 19.86 15.52 16.96
N THR A 5 20.87 15.55 16.09
CA THR A 5 20.73 15.13 14.68
C THR A 5 20.41 13.63 14.57
N ARG A 6 20.99 12.78 15.43
CA ARG A 6 20.69 11.34 15.46
C ARG A 6 19.25 11.06 15.89
N ARG A 7 18.79 11.69 16.97
CA ARG A 7 17.39 11.59 17.45
C ARG A 7 16.37 12.10 16.44
N ALA A 8 16.69 13.18 15.72
CA ALA A 8 15.83 13.70 14.67
C ALA A 8 15.68 12.70 13.50
N LYS A 9 16.79 12.09 13.04
CA LYS A 9 16.77 11.07 11.98
C LYS A 9 15.96 9.82 12.37
N TYR A 10 16.09 9.37 13.62
CA TYR A 10 15.30 8.26 14.16
C TYR A 10 13.80 8.57 14.12
N ARG A 11 13.38 9.72 14.67
CA ARG A 11 11.96 10.12 14.69
C ARG A 11 11.39 10.34 13.28
N PHE A 12 12.18 10.94 12.38
CA PHE A 12 11.78 11.10 10.99
C PHE A 12 11.50 9.75 10.32
N GLY A 13 12.40 8.77 10.47
CA GLY A 13 12.20 7.43 9.93
C GLY A 13 10.93 6.75 10.48
N GLN A 14 10.64 6.87 11.77
CA GLN A 14 9.41 6.33 12.34
C GLN A 14 8.15 6.99 11.75
N ILE A 15 8.14 8.32 11.63
CA ILE A 15 7.01 9.06 11.04
C ILE A 15 6.81 8.66 9.58
N SER A 16 7.89 8.59 8.79
CA SER A 16 7.82 8.16 7.40
C SER A 16 7.32 6.73 7.26
N ALA A 17 7.73 5.80 8.13
CA ALA A 17 7.24 4.42 8.13
C ALA A 17 5.73 4.35 8.42
N VAL A 18 5.24 5.12 9.40
CA VAL A 18 3.80 5.20 9.70
C VAL A 18 3.02 5.80 8.54
N LEU A 19 3.53 6.87 7.92
CA LEU A 19 2.89 7.50 6.76
C LEU A 19 2.80 6.54 5.56
N VAL A 20 3.88 5.81 5.26
CA VAL A 20 3.87 4.81 4.18
C VAL A 20 2.88 3.70 4.48
N LEU A 21 2.81 3.21 5.72
CA LEU A 21 1.84 2.20 6.11
C LEU A 21 0.40 2.71 5.94
N LEU A 22 0.09 3.91 6.43
CA LEU A 22 -1.24 4.52 6.30
C LEU A 22 -1.61 4.76 4.83
N PHE A 23 -0.68 5.26 4.02
CA PHE A 23 -0.87 5.40 2.58
C PHE A 23 -1.18 4.06 1.91
N THR A 24 -0.46 3.00 2.30
CA THR A 24 -0.67 1.64 1.80
C THR A 24 -2.06 1.11 2.17
N LEU A 25 -2.49 1.33 3.41
CA LEU A 25 -3.82 0.91 3.88
C LEU A 25 -4.96 1.69 3.20
N ALA A 26 -4.71 2.91 2.73
CA ALA A 26 -5.68 3.70 1.98
C ALA A 26 -6.07 3.08 0.62
N PHE A 27 -5.28 2.15 0.07
CA PHE A 27 -5.63 1.41 -1.13
C PHE A 27 -6.65 0.29 -0.88
N ILE A 28 -6.89 -0.11 0.38
CA ILE A 28 -7.87 -1.15 0.70
C ILE A 28 -9.31 -0.68 0.37
N PRO A 29 -9.76 0.51 0.83
CA PRO A 29 -11.05 1.08 0.39
C PRO A 29 -11.11 1.29 -1.13
N THR A 30 -10.04 1.79 -1.76
CA THR A 30 -10.01 1.98 -3.22
C THR A 30 -10.16 0.67 -3.98
N GLY A 31 -9.55 -0.41 -3.48
CA GLY A 31 -9.78 -1.75 -4.00
C GLY A 31 -11.24 -2.17 -3.84
N TYR A 32 -11.80 -2.00 -2.65
CA TYR A 32 -13.20 -2.34 -2.38
C TYR A 32 -14.19 -1.55 -3.26
N ASP A 33 -13.94 -0.26 -3.47
CA ASP A 33 -14.73 0.57 -4.38
C ASP A 33 -14.58 0.12 -5.82
N LEU A 34 -13.36 -0.24 -6.24
CA LEU A 34 -13.14 -0.85 -7.56
C LEU A 34 -13.93 -2.13 -7.70
N TRP A 35 -13.93 -3.01 -6.68
CA TRP A 35 -14.67 -4.28 -6.61
C TRP A 35 -16.20 -4.10 -6.65
N LEU A 36 -16.72 -3.06 -6.00
CA LEU A 36 -18.15 -2.72 -6.09
C LEU A 36 -18.53 -2.08 -7.44
N ALA A 37 -17.59 -1.41 -8.09
CA ALA A 37 -17.77 -0.78 -9.38
C ALA A 37 -17.66 -1.77 -10.56
N GLU A 38 -17.93 -3.06 -10.33
CA GLU A 38 -17.97 -4.12 -11.35
C GLU A 38 -18.55 -3.57 -12.65
N PRO A 39 -17.75 -3.45 -13.72
CA PRO A 39 -18.28 -3.03 -14.99
C PRO A 39 -19.24 -4.12 -15.46
N GLU A 40 -20.46 -3.76 -15.83
CA GLU A 40 -21.31 -4.60 -16.67
C GLU A 40 -20.56 -4.81 -18.00
N VAL A 41 -19.63 -5.76 -18.05
CA VAL A 41 -18.94 -6.11 -19.29
C VAL A 41 -19.92 -6.98 -20.06
N VAL A 42 -20.79 -6.33 -20.82
CA VAL A 42 -21.69 -7.00 -21.77
C VAL A 42 -20.84 -7.58 -22.89
N VAL A 43 -20.40 -8.83 -22.74
CA VAL A 43 -19.79 -9.61 -23.83
C VAL A 43 -20.89 -10.44 -24.46
N GLY A 44 -21.42 -9.98 -25.60
CA GLY A 44 -22.30 -10.80 -26.43
C GLY A 44 -23.75 -10.97 -25.93
N GLY A 45 -24.25 -10.11 -25.04
CA GLY A 45 -25.65 -10.09 -24.64
C GLY A 45 -26.00 -10.89 -23.37
N ASP A 46 -25.04 -11.63 -22.82
CA ASP A 46 -25.17 -12.27 -21.51
C ASP A 46 -24.37 -11.50 -20.47
N LEU A 47 -25.01 -11.20 -19.33
CA LEU A 47 -24.34 -10.68 -18.13
C LEU A 47 -23.48 -11.82 -17.56
N GLU A 48 -22.18 -11.84 -17.86
CA GLU A 48 -21.26 -12.73 -17.14
C GLU A 48 -20.92 -12.10 -15.77
N PRO A 49 -21.37 -12.69 -14.64
CA PRO A 49 -21.09 -12.17 -13.30
C PRO A 49 -19.64 -12.40 -12.85
N PHE A 50 -18.78 -12.96 -13.70
CA PHE A 50 -17.41 -13.33 -13.34
C PHE A 50 -16.41 -13.01 -14.45
N SER A 51 -15.85 -11.80 -14.43
CA SER A 51 -14.74 -11.43 -15.32
C SER A 51 -13.40 -11.77 -14.67
N LEU A 52 -12.75 -12.84 -15.15
CA LEU A 52 -11.40 -13.25 -14.71
C LEU A 52 -10.39 -12.10 -14.82
N THR A 53 -10.45 -11.34 -15.92
CA THR A 53 -9.56 -10.20 -16.18
C THR A 53 -9.72 -9.11 -15.13
N TYR A 54 -10.97 -8.79 -14.77
CA TYR A 54 -11.27 -7.80 -13.74
C TYR A 54 -10.79 -8.25 -12.35
N ASN A 55 -11.03 -9.51 -11.98
CA ASN A 55 -10.54 -10.08 -10.73
C ASN A 55 -9.01 -10.06 -10.62
N LEU A 56 -8.30 -10.34 -11.71
CA LEU A 56 -6.84 -10.24 -11.76
C LEU A 56 -6.36 -8.79 -11.62
N LEU A 57 -7.00 -7.84 -12.30
CA LEU A 57 -6.66 -6.42 -12.20
C LEU A 57 -6.90 -5.88 -10.78
N PHE A 58 -8.02 -6.23 -10.17
CA PHE A 58 -8.32 -5.92 -8.76
C PHE A 58 -7.27 -6.52 -7.82
N LEU A 59 -6.94 -7.81 -8.00
CA LEU A 59 -5.97 -8.47 -7.14
C LEU A 59 -4.58 -7.85 -7.27
N ILE A 60 -4.15 -7.48 -8.48
CA ILE A 60 -2.89 -6.79 -8.74
C ILE A 60 -2.89 -5.38 -8.14
N SER A 61 -3.98 -4.63 -8.31
CA SER A 61 -4.09 -3.23 -7.85
C SER A 61 -4.07 -3.12 -6.32
N VAL A 62 -4.54 -4.13 -5.59
CA VAL A 62 -4.48 -4.19 -4.13
C VAL A 62 -3.16 -4.80 -3.64
N SER A 63 -2.68 -5.88 -4.27
CA SER A 63 -1.53 -6.64 -3.77
C SER A 63 -0.20 -5.90 -3.95
N ILE A 64 0.00 -5.21 -5.08
CA ILE A 64 1.26 -4.50 -5.34
C ILE A 64 1.51 -3.38 -4.32
N PRO A 65 0.56 -2.44 -4.07
CA PRO A 65 0.75 -1.41 -3.07
C PRO A 65 1.01 -1.98 -1.68
N ILE A 66 0.33 -3.07 -1.30
CA ILE A 66 0.53 -3.74 -0.01
C ILE A 66 1.97 -4.27 0.11
N VAL A 67 2.44 -5.04 -0.87
CA VAL A 67 3.80 -5.62 -0.84
C VAL A 67 4.86 -4.52 -0.84
N VAL A 68 4.74 -3.53 -1.73
CA VAL A 68 5.68 -2.41 -1.84
C VAL A 68 5.65 -1.56 -0.56
N GLY A 69 4.46 -1.26 -0.05
CA GLY A 69 4.25 -0.47 1.16
C GLY A 69 4.82 -1.12 2.41
N LEU A 70 4.62 -2.42 2.59
CA LEU A 70 5.22 -3.20 3.68
C LEU A 70 6.75 -3.27 3.55
N TYR A 71 7.26 -3.46 2.33
CA TYR A 71 8.70 -3.47 2.06
C TYR A 71 9.35 -2.12 2.40
N LEU A 72 8.76 -1.01 1.94
CA LEU A 72 9.24 0.34 2.23
C LEU A 72 9.15 0.66 3.72
N THR A 73 8.02 0.36 4.36
CA THR A 73 7.83 0.54 5.81
C THR A 73 8.91 -0.20 6.59
N ARG A 74 9.15 -1.47 6.24
CA ARG A 74 10.20 -2.29 6.87
C ARG A 74 11.59 -1.70 6.66
N ASN A 75 11.90 -1.27 5.44
CA ASN A 75 13.22 -0.71 5.12
C ASN A 75 13.46 0.62 5.86
N ILE A 76 12.47 1.51 5.89
CA ILE A 76 12.54 2.78 6.62
C ILE A 76 12.67 2.53 8.12
N TYR A 77 11.94 1.54 8.66
CA TYR A 77 12.06 1.17 10.07
C TYR A 77 13.46 0.67 10.41
N HIS A 78 14.02 -0.26 9.64
CA HIS A 78 15.39 -0.75 9.84
C HIS A 78 16.42 0.37 9.71
N TRP A 79 16.29 1.22 8.69
CA TRP A 79 17.12 2.40 8.51
C TRP A 79 17.06 3.31 9.73
N SER A 80 15.86 3.60 10.25
CA SER A 80 15.67 4.43 11.44
C SER A 80 16.37 3.83 12.67
N LYS A 81 16.24 2.51 12.86
CA LYS A 81 16.78 1.79 14.02
C LYS A 81 18.31 1.81 14.07
N ASN A 82 18.98 1.88 12.92
CA ASN A 82 20.45 2.05 12.85
C ASN A 82 20.94 3.39 13.41
N TYR A 83 20.04 4.36 13.64
CA TYR A 83 20.32 5.65 14.26
C TYR A 83 19.86 5.75 15.72
N GLN A 84 19.58 4.62 16.38
CA GLN A 84 19.26 4.62 17.81
C GLN A 84 20.33 5.37 18.62
N PRO A 85 19.91 6.26 19.54
CA PRO A 85 20.82 6.95 20.47
C PRO A 85 21.44 5.97 21.46
#